data_AF-A0A0K2D2E3-F1
#
_entry.id   AF-A0A0K2D2E3-F1
#
_cell.length_a   1.000
_cell.length_b   1.000
_cell.length_c   1.000
_cell.angle_alpha   90.00
_cell.angle_beta   90.00
_cell.angle_gamma   90.00
#
_symmetry.space_group_name_H-M   'P 1'
#
loop_
_entity.id
_entity.type
_entity.pdbx_description
1 polymer ?
#
loop_
_entity_poly.entity_id
_entity_poly.type
_entity_poly.pdbx_seq_one_letter_code
_entity_poly.pdbx_strand_id
1 'polypeptide(L)' 'LCGAVSWLDAKATNELDPNGPCQVVKKEHVIDENIGRYEEVDEAVHKYSQGALEHVTLYSIMEDPMTSCGC' A
#
# COMPACT_ATOMS: atom_id res chain seq x y z
N LEU A 1 3.47 6.11 -10.18
CA LEU A 1 3.78 4.67 -10.10
C LEU A 1 4.71 4.28 -11.26
N CYS A 2 5.87 3.70 -10.99
CA CYS A 2 6.98 3.61 -11.96
C CYS A 2 7.00 2.35 -12.87
N GLY A 3 6.23 1.31 -12.55
CA GLY A 3 6.24 0.04 -13.29
C GLY A 3 7.51 -0.82 -13.14
N ALA A 4 8.49 -0.40 -12.32
CA ALA A 4 9.78 -1.08 -12.15
C ALA A 4 9.88 -1.93 -10.87
N VAL A 5 8.88 -1.87 -9.98
CA VAL A 5 8.86 -2.63 -8.72
C VAL A 5 7.66 -3.58 -8.75
N SER A 6 7.92 -4.87 -8.92
CA SER A 6 6.90 -5.91 -8.74
C SER A 6 6.76 -6.29 -7.26
N TRP A 7 5.75 -7.10 -6.94
CA TRP A 7 5.59 -7.63 -5.59
C TRP A 7 6.79 -8.50 -5.14
N LEU A 8 7.37 -9.29 -6.05
CA LEU A 8 8.55 -10.11 -5.74
C LEU A 8 9.78 -9.24 -5.45
N ASP A 9 9.94 -8.13 -6.18
CA ASP A 9 11.05 -7.19 -5.95
C ASP A 9 10.90 -6.49 -4.59
N ALA A 10 9.67 -6.06 -4.25
CA ALA A 10 9.39 -5.43 -2.96
C ALA A 10 9.63 -6.39 -1.78
N LYS A 11 9.23 -7.66 -1.94
CA LYS A 11 9.50 -8.71 -0.97
C LYS A 11 11.00 -8.94 -0.79
N ALA A 12 11.74 -9.13 -1.88
CA ALA A 12 13.19 -9.32 -1.82
C ALA A 12 13.90 -8.11 -1.20
N THR A 13 13.44 -6.90 -1.49
CA THR A 13 13.98 -5.65 -0.91
C THR A 13 13.81 -5.62 0.61
N ASN A 14 12.65 -6.04 1.14
CA ASN A 14 12.44 -6.13 2.59
C ASN A 14 13.30 -7.25 3.23
N GLU A 15 13.48 -8.38 2.55
CA GLU A 15 14.36 -9.46 3.02
C GLU A 15 15.84 -9.03 3.07
N LEU A 16 16.27 -8.15 2.16
CA LEU A 16 17.62 -7.57 2.14
C LEU A 16 17.84 -6.55 3.25
N ASP A 17 16.88 -5.64 3.46
CA ASP A 17 16.92 -4.66 4.55
C ASP A 17 15.51 -4.45 5.16
N PRO A 18 15.25 -5.00 6.36
CA PRO A 18 13.97 -4.82 7.04
C PRO A 18 13.65 -3.37 7.42
N ASN A 19 14.65 -2.50 7.55
CA ASN A 19 14.45 -1.06 7.82
C ASN A 19 14.42 -0.21 6.54
N GLY A 20 14.47 -0.86 5.37
CA GLY A 20 14.46 -0.22 4.08
C GLY A 20 13.09 0.30 3.65
N PRO A 21 12.95 0.68 2.37
CA PRO A 21 11.76 1.36 1.86
C PRO A 21 10.53 0.45 1.69
N CYS A 22 10.73 -0.86 1.57
CA CYS A 22 9.65 -1.83 1.41
C CYS A 22 9.31 -2.45 2.76
N GLN A 23 8.05 -2.31 3.17
CA GLN A 23 7.55 -2.82 4.45
C GLN A 23 6.42 -3.82 4.21
N VAL A 24 6.32 -4.82 5.08
CA VAL A 24 5.26 -5.83 5.00
C VAL A 24 3.96 -5.24 5.52
N VAL A 25 2.92 -5.32 4.70
CA VAL A 25 1.54 -5.00 5.08
C VAL A 25 0.71 -6.27 4.91
N LYS A 26 0.07 -6.72 5.99
CA LYS A 26 -0.80 -7.89 5.95
C LYS A 26 -2.12 -7.53 5.30
N LYS A 27 -2.71 -8.49 4.58
CA LYS A 27 -4.02 -8.31 3.95
C LYS A 27 -5.10 -9.01 4.77
N GLU A 28 -5.21 -8.61 6.04
CA GLU A 28 -6.18 -9.10 7.02
C GLU A 28 -7.30 -8.05 7.23
N HIS A 29 -8.34 -8.39 7.99
CA HIS A 29 -9.43 -7.46 8.36
C HIS A 29 -10.04 -6.72 7.15
N VAL A 30 -10.69 -7.50 6.29
CA VAL A 30 -11.33 -6.99 5.08
C VAL A 30 -12.49 -6.07 5.43
N ILE A 31 -12.51 -4.86 4.85
CA ILE A 31 -13.62 -3.91 4.95
C ILE A 31 -14.55 -4.08 3.74
N ASP A 32 -13.99 -4.10 2.53
CA ASP A 32 -14.72 -4.37 1.29
C ASP A 32 -13.83 -5.02 0.23
N GLU A 33 -14.15 -6.25 -0.18
CA GLU A 33 -13.38 -7.01 -1.17
C GLU A 33 -13.50 -6.44 -2.60
N ASN A 34 -14.62 -5.80 -2.94
CA ASN A 34 -14.88 -5.35 -4.31
C ASN A 34 -13.98 -4.19 -4.71
N ILE A 35 -13.79 -3.24 -3.78
CA ILE A 35 -12.90 -2.09 -3.96
C ILE A 35 -11.50 -2.38 -3.39
N GLY A 36 -11.33 -3.47 -2.65
CA GLY A 36 -10.05 -3.89 -2.09
C GLY A 36 -9.62 -3.03 -0.90
N ARG A 37 -10.56 -2.73 0.01
CA ARG A 37 -10.30 -1.97 1.24
C ARG A 37 -10.07 -2.91 2.42
N TYR A 38 -8.98 -2.68 3.15
CA TYR A 38 -8.54 -3.52 4.27
C TYR A 38 -8.06 -2.61 5.41
N GLU A 39 -8.41 -2.93 6.66
CA GLU A 39 -8.06 -2.12 7.83
C GLU A 39 -6.54 -1.97 7.99
N GLU A 40 -5.79 -3.07 7.87
CA GLU A 40 -4.33 -3.07 7.96
C GLU A 40 -3.64 -2.21 6.87
N VAL A 41 -4.27 -2.11 5.69
CA VAL A 41 -3.76 -1.28 4.59
C VAL A 41 -4.01 0.19 4.90
N ASP A 42 -5.20 0.53 5.41
CA ASP A 42 -5.53 1.89 5.84
C ASP A 42 -4.58 2.37 6.96
N GLU A 43 -4.30 1.52 7.96
CA GLU A 43 -3.32 1.82 9.01
C GLU A 43 -1.91 2.06 8.48
N ALA A 44 -1.44 1.21 7.56
CA ALA A 44 -0.13 1.36 6.94
C ALA A 44 -0.04 2.65 6.12
N VAL A 45 -1.07 2.96 5.32
CA VAL A 45 -1.15 4.19 4.53
C VAL A 45 -1.13 5.41 5.44
N HIS A 46 -1.91 5.43 6.51
CA HIS A 46 -1.91 6.52 7.47
C HIS A 46 -0.53 6.74 8.09
N LYS A 47 0.10 5.66 8.58
CA LYS A 47 1.43 5.71 9.18
C LYS A 47 2.50 6.22 8.20
N TYR A 48 2.59 5.65 7.00
CA TYR A 48 3.67 5.94 6.07
C TYR A 48 3.46 7.21 5.24
N SER A 49 2.22 7.70 5.15
CA SER A 49 1.91 9.03 4.61
C SER A 49 2.06 10.16 5.63
N GLN A 50 2.49 9.86 6.87
CA GLN A 50 2.59 10.82 7.97
C GLN A 50 1.23 11.48 8.30
N GLY A 51 0.15 10.71 8.17
CA GLY A 51 -1.22 11.15 8.43
C GLY A 51 -1.86 11.96 7.30
N ALA A 52 -1.20 12.10 6.15
CA ALA A 52 -1.76 12.83 5.01
C ALA A 52 -2.88 12.05 4.30
N LEU A 53 -2.90 10.72 4.41
CA LEU A 53 -3.90 9.84 3.83
C LEU A 53 -4.51 8.96 4.93
N GLU A 54 -5.81 8.66 4.84
CA GLU A 54 -6.51 7.78 5.79
C GLU A 54 -6.84 6.42 5.18
N HIS A 55 -7.21 6.40 3.89
CA HIS A 55 -7.68 5.21 3.19
C HIS A 55 -7.07 5.09 1.80
N VAL A 56 -7.05 3.85 1.29
CA VAL A 56 -6.82 3.60 -0.14
C VAL A 56 -7.67 2.42 -0.59
N THR A 57 -8.27 2.52 -1.78
CA THR A 57 -8.88 1.37 -2.44
C THR A 57 -7.92 0.79 -3.48
N LEU A 58 -7.75 -0.53 -3.46
CA LEU A 58 -6.79 -1.20 -4.35
C LEU A 58 -7.36 -1.43 -5.75
N TYR A 59 -8.69 -1.45 -5.91
CA TYR A 59 -9.36 -1.85 -7.15
C TYR A 59 -10.35 -0.80 -7.69
N SER A 60 -10.44 0.39 -7.08
CA SER A 60 -11.29 1.49 -7.57
C SER A 60 -10.46 2.71 -7.93
N ILE A 61 -10.79 3.33 -9.06
CA ILE A 61 -10.28 4.65 -9.43
C ILE A 61 -11.19 5.79 -8.94
N MET A 62 -12.43 5.45 -8.57
CA MET A 62 -13.50 6.42 -8.29
C MET A 62 -13.57 6.79 -6.80
N GLU A 63 -13.03 5.97 -5.92
CA GLU A 63 -13.10 6.11 -4.46
C GLU A 63 -11.71 5.90 -3.88
N ASP A 64 -11.17 6.92 -3.20
CA ASP A 64 -9.84 6.91 -2.56
C ASP A 64 -8.74 6.19 -3.36
N PRO A 65 -8.47 6.62 -4.61
CA PRO A 65 -7.48 5.96 -5.45
C PRO A 65 -6.06 6.18 -4.91
N MET A 66 -5.16 5.25 -5.23
CA MET A 66 -3.74 5.37 -4.91
C MET A 66 -3.14 6.66 -5.50
N THR A 67 -2.37 7.38 -4.68
CA THR A 67 -1.70 8.62 -5.09
C THR A 67 -0.50 8.35 -6.01
N SER A 68 0.03 9.41 -6.63
CA SER A 68 1.19 9.33 -7.53
C SER A 68 2.28 10.29 -7.11
N CYS A 69 3.54 9.86 -7.21
CA CYS A 69 4.72 10.66 -6.91
C CYS A 69 5.21 11.51 -8.10
N GLY A 70 5.25 10.94 -9.33
CA GLY A 70 5.70 11.64 -10.53
C GLY A 70 6.47 10.80 -11.56
N CYS A 71 6.73 9.52 -11.26
CA CYS A 71 7.25 8.53 -12.19
C CYS A 71 6.26 7.39 -12.39
#